data_AF-A0A534VUC9-F1
#
_entry.id   AF-A0A534VUC9-F1
#
_cell.length_a   1.000
_cell.length_b   1.000
_cell.length_c   1.000
_cell.angle_alpha   90.00
_cell.angle_beta   90.00
_cell.angle_gamma   90.00
#
_symmetry.space_group_name_H-M   'P 1'
#
loop_
_entity.id
_entity.type
_entity.pdbx_description
1 polymer ?
#
loop_
_entity_poly.entity_id
_entity_poly.type
_entity_poly.pdbx_seq_one_letter_code
_entity_poly.pdbx_strand_id
1 'polypeptide(L)'
;MKRAGSGQMLVLEAVDGRRIVDLVDGEAVTGTALLGTALAAFHTLAPPPEVPRFTRHEPPRLADAARLLARACPSVGRQAEALAAELLRRFEPSADPHVCLHGDVHAKNGILAGNRAALVDLDKVCLGEPAADVGSYLSLLRYEHLIGGLGAATERARATAFLTGYARRRPLPAPCALRWHTAAALLAEQATRAVRQIRPAALARLDLLLGDASRLLLESDDA
;
A
#
# COMPACT_ATOMS: atom_id res chain seq x y z
N MET A 1 -37.77 8.66 -19.67
CA MET A 1 -37.69 8.60 -18.20
C MET A 1 -36.72 7.50 -17.78
N LYS A 2 -35.45 7.85 -17.51
CA LYS A 2 -34.49 6.95 -16.84
C LYS A 2 -34.67 7.14 -15.34
N ARG A 3 -35.01 6.07 -14.61
CA ARG A 3 -35.08 6.10 -13.14
C ARG A 3 -33.70 6.49 -12.60
N ALA A 4 -33.63 7.60 -11.86
CA ALA A 4 -32.50 7.89 -11.00
C ALA A 4 -32.31 6.70 -10.06
N GLY A 5 -31.10 6.13 -10.03
CA GLY A 5 -30.78 5.02 -9.14
C GLY A 5 -31.06 5.44 -7.70
N SER A 6 -31.84 4.64 -6.98
CA SER A 6 -32.10 4.86 -5.55
C SER A 6 -30.76 4.83 -4.81
N GLY A 7 -30.40 5.93 -4.16
CA GLY A 7 -29.25 5.92 -3.25
C GLY A 7 -29.46 4.85 -2.18
N GLN A 8 -28.58 3.85 -2.14
CA GLN A 8 -28.55 2.90 -1.03
C GLN A 8 -27.75 3.55 0.10
N MET A 9 -28.35 3.62 1.28
CA MET A 9 -27.70 4.13 2.49
C MET A 9 -27.35 2.94 3.38
N LEU A 10 -26.07 2.85 3.75
CA LEU A 10 -25.60 1.90 4.74
C LEU A 10 -25.38 2.65 6.06
N VAL A 11 -25.99 2.17 7.14
CA VAL A 11 -25.77 2.67 8.49
C VAL A 11 -24.99 1.60 9.25
N LEU A 12 -23.83 1.99 9.77
CA LEU A 12 -22.93 1.13 10.53
C LEU A 12 -22.81 1.67 11.96
N GLU A 13 -22.41 0.79 12.88
CA GLU A 13 -22.02 1.20 14.22
C GLU A 13 -20.77 2.07 14.17
N ALA A 14 -20.73 3.12 14.98
CA ALA A 14 -19.55 3.96 15.12
C ALA A 14 -18.46 3.21 15.90
N VAL A 15 -17.23 3.24 15.39
CA VAL A 15 -16.08 2.73 16.12
C VAL A 15 -15.52 3.84 17.00
N ASP A 16 -15.68 3.71 18.31
CA ASP A 16 -15.08 4.62 19.27
C ASP A 16 -13.56 4.46 19.32
N GLY A 17 -12.83 5.52 18.98
CA GLY A 17 -11.37 5.50 18.98
C GLY A 17 -10.74 6.72 18.30
N ARG A 18 -9.42 6.68 18.16
CA ARG A 18 -8.65 7.71 17.44
C ARG A 18 -8.08 7.11 16.16
N ARG A 19 -8.11 7.86 15.05
CA ARG A 19 -7.47 7.39 13.81
C ARG A 19 -5.97 7.30 14.02
N ILE A 20 -5.36 6.24 13.50
CA ILE A 20 -3.94 5.96 13.70
C ILE A 20 -3.06 7.03 13.06
N VAL A 21 -3.53 7.67 11.98
CA VAL A 21 -2.84 8.81 11.35
C VAL A 21 -2.68 10.03 12.27
N ASP A 22 -3.59 10.20 13.24
CA ASP A 22 -3.62 11.36 14.14
C ASP A 22 -2.79 11.09 15.43
N LEU A 23 -2.23 9.89 15.59
CA LEU A 23 -1.37 9.54 16.71
C LEU A 23 0.05 10.08 16.52
N VAL A 24 0.69 10.40 17.65
CA VAL A 24 2.06 10.95 17.69
C VAL A 24 2.99 10.06 18.51
N ASP A 25 4.30 10.24 18.31
CA ASP A 25 5.37 9.61 19.10
C ASP A 25 5.17 8.10 19.34
N GLY A 26 5.28 7.65 20.59
CA GLY A 26 5.13 6.25 20.97
C GLY A 26 3.74 5.68 20.65
N GLU A 27 2.69 6.50 20.76
CA GLU A 27 1.33 6.06 20.41
C GLU A 27 1.19 5.74 18.92
N ALA A 28 1.88 6.49 18.06
CA ALA A 28 1.89 6.21 16.62
C ALA A 28 2.54 4.85 16.32
N VAL A 29 3.64 4.52 17.00
CA VAL A 29 4.32 3.23 16.83
C VAL A 29 3.42 2.08 17.32
N THR A 30 2.81 2.22 18.49
CA THR A 30 1.86 1.23 19.03
C THR A 30 0.64 1.07 18.12
N GLY A 31 0.04 2.17 17.68
CA GLY A 31 -1.09 2.17 16.75
C GLY A 31 -0.74 1.48 15.44
N THR A 32 0.42 1.79 14.85
CA THR A 32 0.91 1.13 13.64
C THR A 32 1.13 -0.37 13.82
N ALA A 33 1.65 -0.82 14.97
CA ALA A 33 1.74 -2.26 15.25
C ALA A 33 0.36 -2.92 15.33
N LEU A 34 -0.61 -2.27 15.99
CA LEU A 34 -1.97 -2.78 16.07
C LEU A 34 -2.67 -2.81 14.70
N LEU A 35 -2.36 -1.84 13.82
CA LEU A 35 -2.82 -1.86 12.43
C LEU A 35 -2.30 -3.09 11.68
N GLY A 36 -1.01 -3.40 11.82
CA GLY A 36 -0.41 -4.61 11.26
C GLY A 36 -1.10 -5.89 11.76
N THR A 37 -1.36 -5.97 13.07
CA THR A 37 -2.11 -7.08 13.67
C THR A 37 -3.55 -7.18 13.13
N ALA A 38 -4.23 -6.05 12.96
CA ALA A 38 -5.59 -6.01 12.43
C ALA A 38 -5.63 -6.46 10.96
N LEU A 39 -4.69 -6.01 10.13
CA LEU A 39 -4.57 -6.47 8.75
C LEU A 39 -4.30 -7.97 8.66
N ALA A 40 -3.36 -8.48 9.47
CA ALA A 40 -3.08 -9.90 9.49
C ALA A 40 -4.30 -10.72 9.92
N ALA A 41 -5.11 -10.22 10.87
CA ALA A 41 -6.38 -10.84 11.22
C ALA A 41 -7.39 -10.78 10.06
N PHE A 42 -7.49 -9.65 9.36
CA PHE A 42 -8.35 -9.50 8.19
C PHE A 42 -8.00 -10.50 7.08
N HIS A 43 -6.71 -10.71 6.82
CA HIS A 43 -6.22 -11.72 5.87
C HIS A 43 -6.52 -13.18 6.25
N THR A 44 -7.03 -13.46 7.47
CA THR A 44 -7.50 -14.80 7.86
C THR A 44 -8.99 -15.02 7.58
N LEU A 45 -9.73 -13.96 7.25
CA LEU A 45 -11.16 -14.07 6.95
C LEU A 45 -11.37 -14.77 5.61
N ALA A 46 -12.42 -15.58 5.53
CA ALA A 46 -12.87 -16.13 4.26
C ALA A 46 -13.32 -14.97 3.35
N PRO A 47 -12.81 -14.88 2.11
CA PRO A 47 -13.25 -13.86 1.18
C PRO A 47 -14.73 -14.09 0.83
N PRO A 48 -15.55 -13.02 0.75
CA PRO A 48 -16.90 -13.14 0.22
C PRO A 48 -16.90 -13.73 -1.21
N PRO A 49 -18.00 -14.41 -1.64
CA PRO A 49 -18.01 -15.18 -2.89
C PRO A 49 -17.72 -14.38 -4.17
N GLU A 50 -18.05 -13.08 -4.18
CA GLU A 50 -17.98 -12.22 -5.38
C GLU A 50 -16.93 -11.11 -5.28
N VAL A 51 -15.88 -11.33 -4.49
CA VAL A 51 -14.81 -10.34 -4.34
C VAL A 51 -13.93 -10.27 -5.60
N PRO A 52 -13.68 -9.07 -6.16
CA PRO A 52 -12.85 -8.93 -7.36
C PRO A 52 -11.39 -9.32 -7.07
N ARG A 53 -10.65 -9.73 -8.10
CA ARG A 53 -9.20 -9.95 -7.96
C ARG A 53 -8.44 -8.62 -7.83
N PHE A 54 -7.37 -8.62 -7.06
CA PHE A 54 -6.42 -7.51 -7.03
C PHE A 54 -5.65 -7.45 -8.35
N THR A 55 -5.76 -6.34 -9.08
CA THR A 55 -5.14 -6.18 -10.40
C THR A 55 -4.14 -5.04 -10.49
N ARG A 56 -4.01 -4.18 -9.46
CA ARG A 56 -3.24 -2.93 -9.53
C ARG A 56 -1.75 -3.11 -9.78
N HIS A 57 -1.20 -4.25 -9.38
CA HIS A 57 0.21 -4.59 -9.62
C HIS A 57 0.39 -5.49 -10.85
N GLU A 58 -0.66 -5.85 -11.57
CA GLU A 58 -0.52 -6.68 -12.78
C GLU A 58 0.26 -5.94 -13.89
N PRO A 59 1.00 -6.67 -14.74
CA PRO A 59 1.83 -6.08 -15.80
C PRO A 59 1.16 -4.98 -16.64
N PRO A 60 -0.11 -5.11 -17.09
CA PRO A 60 -0.76 -4.04 -17.85
C PRO A 60 -0.93 -2.75 -17.06
N ARG A 61 -1.23 -2.85 -15.75
CA ARG A 61 -1.40 -1.69 -14.87
C ARG A 61 -0.09 -0.97 -14.60
N LEU A 62 1.01 -1.72 -14.43
CA LEU A 62 2.34 -1.15 -14.27
C LEU A 62 2.79 -0.42 -15.54
N ALA A 63 2.55 -1.02 -16.70
CA ALA A 63 2.82 -0.37 -17.99
C ALA A 63 1.96 0.89 -18.19
N ASP A 64 0.68 0.88 -17.81
CA ASP A 64 -0.19 2.06 -17.85
C ASP A 64 0.32 3.19 -16.93
N ALA A 65 0.76 2.85 -15.72
CA ALA A 65 1.32 3.80 -14.77
C ALA A 65 2.60 4.46 -15.32
N ALA A 66 3.52 3.67 -15.86
CA ALA A 66 4.74 4.20 -16.48
C ALA A 66 4.43 5.11 -17.68
N ARG A 67 3.51 4.69 -18.57
CA ARG A 67 3.09 5.52 -19.72
C ARG A 67 2.41 6.81 -19.29
N LEU A 68 1.64 6.80 -18.20
CA LEU A 68 1.07 8.02 -17.63
C LEU A 68 2.17 8.97 -17.16
N LEU A 69 3.13 8.47 -16.38
CA LEU A 69 4.25 9.26 -15.87
C LEU A 69 5.11 9.84 -17.00
N ALA A 70 5.44 9.03 -18.00
CA ALA A 70 6.25 9.48 -19.15
C ALA A 70 5.57 10.60 -19.95
N ARG A 71 4.23 10.55 -20.09
CA ARG A 71 3.47 11.60 -20.77
C ARG A 71 3.32 12.87 -19.94
N ALA A 72 3.00 12.73 -18.65
CA ALA A 72 2.71 13.87 -17.78
C ALA A 72 3.98 14.56 -17.23
N CYS A 73 5.06 13.80 -17.06
CA CYS A 73 6.32 14.27 -16.51
C CYS A 73 7.50 13.70 -17.33
N PRO A 74 7.76 14.23 -18.54
CA PRO A 74 8.75 13.68 -19.45
C PRO A 74 10.17 13.54 -18.87
N SER A 75 10.53 14.38 -17.89
CA SER A 75 11.82 14.32 -17.18
C SER A 75 12.09 12.98 -16.48
N VAL A 76 11.04 12.28 -16.03
CA VAL A 76 11.14 10.98 -15.35
C VAL A 76 10.64 9.82 -16.22
N GLY A 77 10.24 10.07 -17.47
CA GLY A 77 9.59 9.08 -18.32
C GLY A 77 10.43 7.82 -18.55
N ARG A 78 11.70 7.99 -18.96
CA ARG A 78 12.63 6.86 -19.14
C ARG A 78 12.83 6.05 -17.87
N GLN A 79 12.86 6.72 -16.72
CA GLN A 79 13.04 6.06 -15.43
C GLN A 79 11.78 5.24 -15.07
N ALA A 80 10.59 5.78 -15.30
CA ALA A 80 9.34 5.08 -15.06
C ALA A 80 9.18 3.84 -15.98
N GLU A 81 9.54 3.97 -17.25
CA GLU A 81 9.51 2.85 -18.21
C GLU A 81 10.52 1.76 -17.85
N ALA A 82 11.75 2.14 -17.47
CA ALA A 82 12.76 1.19 -17.01
C ALA A 82 12.33 0.45 -15.73
N LEU A 83 11.74 1.17 -14.77
CA LEU A 83 11.19 0.57 -13.55
C LEU A 83 10.07 -0.42 -13.87
N ALA A 84 9.13 -0.06 -14.75
CA ALA A 84 8.07 -0.98 -15.16
C ALA A 84 8.64 -2.23 -15.84
N ALA A 85 9.60 -2.08 -16.76
CA ALA A 85 10.26 -3.22 -17.39
C ALA A 85 10.93 -4.15 -16.37
N GLU A 86 11.61 -3.59 -15.37
CA GLU A 86 12.24 -4.36 -14.31
C GLU A 86 11.23 -5.07 -13.39
N LEU A 87 10.13 -4.40 -13.04
CA LEU A 87 9.02 -5.02 -12.30
C LEU A 87 8.43 -6.20 -13.08
N LEU A 88 8.21 -6.04 -14.39
CA LEU A 88 7.72 -7.10 -15.26
C LEU A 88 8.70 -8.27 -15.34
N ARG A 89 10.00 -7.99 -15.48
CA ARG A 89 11.05 -9.00 -15.56
C ARG A 89 11.14 -9.84 -14.28
N ARG A 90 10.89 -9.22 -13.12
CA ARG A 90 10.92 -9.87 -11.80
C ARG A 90 9.55 -10.31 -11.31
N PHE A 91 8.52 -10.24 -12.15
CA PHE A 91 7.18 -10.65 -11.74
C PHE A 91 7.15 -12.17 -11.58
N GLU A 92 7.02 -12.62 -10.35
CA GLU A 92 6.82 -14.02 -10.00
C GLU A 92 5.54 -14.10 -9.17
N PRO A 93 4.49 -14.78 -9.65
CA PRO A 93 3.31 -15.04 -8.84
C PRO A 93 3.70 -15.80 -7.57
N SER A 94 3.29 -15.28 -6.40
CA SER A 94 3.61 -15.95 -5.13
C SER A 94 2.91 -17.30 -5.04
N ALA A 95 3.59 -18.26 -4.40
CA ALA A 95 2.98 -19.52 -3.99
C ALA A 95 2.05 -19.36 -2.77
N ASP A 96 2.05 -18.18 -2.12
CA ASP A 96 1.16 -17.89 -0.99
C ASP A 96 -0.31 -17.97 -1.42
N PRO A 97 -1.18 -18.61 -0.62
CA PRO A 97 -2.61 -18.57 -0.88
C PRO A 97 -3.12 -17.13 -0.91
N HIS A 98 -3.94 -16.82 -1.91
CA HIS A 98 -4.64 -15.55 -1.94
C HIS A 98 -5.55 -15.39 -0.72
N VAL A 99 -5.61 -14.16 -0.22
CA VAL A 99 -6.41 -13.78 0.95
C VAL A 99 -7.36 -12.65 0.59
N CYS A 100 -8.35 -12.42 1.47
CA CYS A 100 -9.16 -11.22 1.44
C CYS A 100 -8.27 -10.02 1.80
N LEU A 101 -7.92 -9.22 0.80
CA LEU A 101 -7.18 -7.97 0.95
C LEU A 101 -8.16 -6.84 1.26
N HIS A 102 -7.75 -5.91 2.10
CA HIS A 102 -8.45 -4.65 2.33
C HIS A 102 -8.37 -3.74 1.09
N GLY A 103 -7.21 -3.71 0.42
CA GLY A 103 -7.01 -2.94 -0.81
C GLY A 103 -6.82 -1.43 -0.63
N ASP A 104 -6.87 -0.87 0.59
CA ASP A 104 -6.50 0.54 0.82
C ASP A 104 -5.94 0.73 2.24
N VAL A 105 -5.01 -0.14 2.61
CA VAL A 105 -4.44 -0.14 3.96
C VAL A 105 -3.59 1.10 4.17
N HIS A 106 -4.07 2.00 5.02
CA HIS A 106 -3.29 3.14 5.47
C HIS A 106 -3.77 3.67 6.81
N ALA A 107 -2.94 4.47 7.49
CA ALA A 107 -3.20 4.93 8.85
C ALA A 107 -4.50 5.75 9.02
N LYS A 108 -5.08 6.30 7.95
CA LYS A 108 -6.39 6.99 8.00
C LYS A 108 -7.58 6.03 8.09
N ASN A 109 -7.39 4.78 7.62
CA ASN A 109 -8.38 3.71 7.60
C ASN A 109 -8.18 2.74 8.78
N GLY A 110 -7.29 3.09 9.71
CA GLY A 110 -7.11 2.40 10.97
C GLY A 110 -7.56 3.27 12.14
N ILE A 111 -8.37 2.70 13.04
CA ILE A 111 -8.82 3.36 14.27
C ILE A 111 -8.30 2.58 15.46
N LEU A 112 -7.50 3.23 16.31
CA LEU A 112 -7.08 2.69 17.59
C LEU A 112 -8.28 2.73 18.56
N ALA A 113 -8.79 1.55 18.89
CA ALA A 113 -9.92 1.33 19.80
C ALA A 113 -9.44 0.46 20.99
N GLY A 114 -9.03 1.14 22.07
CA GLY A 114 -8.41 0.51 23.22
C GLY A 114 -7.07 -0.16 22.85
N ASN A 115 -6.99 -1.48 23.02
CA ASN A 115 -5.80 -2.28 22.71
C ASN A 115 -5.86 -2.99 21.35
N ARG A 116 -6.77 -2.56 20.47
CA ARG A 116 -6.96 -3.10 19.11
C ARG A 116 -7.00 -1.98 18.08
N ALA A 117 -6.76 -2.33 16.82
CA ALA A 117 -7.08 -1.46 15.70
C ALA A 117 -8.30 -2.02 14.95
N ALA A 118 -9.25 -1.16 14.63
CA ALA A 118 -10.31 -1.44 13.67
C ALA A 118 -9.88 -0.98 12.27
N LEU A 119 -10.25 -1.74 11.24
CA LEU A 119 -10.10 -1.37 9.84
C LEU A 119 -11.45 -0.86 9.33
N VAL A 120 -11.43 0.27 8.63
CA VAL A 120 -12.60 0.88 8.00
C VAL A 120 -12.33 1.09 6.50
N ASP A 121 -13.35 1.51 5.75
CA ASP A 121 -13.25 1.72 4.29
C ASP A 121 -12.91 0.44 3.52
N LEU A 122 -13.86 -0.51 3.58
CA LEU A 122 -13.74 -1.84 2.96
C LEU A 122 -14.26 -1.88 1.51
N ASP A 123 -14.43 -0.73 0.86
CA ASP A 123 -14.99 -0.63 -0.50
C ASP A 123 -14.05 -1.16 -1.58
N LYS A 124 -12.76 -1.33 -1.24
CA LYS A 124 -11.72 -1.85 -2.14
C LYS A 124 -11.29 -3.27 -1.82
N VAL A 125 -12.09 -4.00 -1.04
CA VAL A 125 -11.81 -5.40 -0.73
C VAL A 125 -11.66 -6.21 -2.01
N CYS A 126 -10.59 -6.98 -2.08
CA CYS A 126 -10.24 -7.77 -3.26
C CYS A 126 -9.48 -9.05 -2.87
N LEU A 127 -9.42 -10.03 -3.76
CA LEU A 127 -8.68 -11.27 -3.56
C LEU A 127 -7.29 -11.15 -4.17
N GLY A 128 -6.23 -11.42 -3.39
CA GLY A 128 -4.87 -11.38 -3.92
C GLY A 128 -3.82 -11.80 -2.90
N GLU A 129 -2.56 -11.60 -3.26
CA GLU A 129 -1.42 -11.95 -2.41
C GLU A 129 -1.34 -11.02 -1.20
N PRO A 130 -1.07 -11.55 0.02
CA PRO A 130 -0.98 -10.73 1.24
C PRO A 130 0.09 -9.63 1.13
N ALA A 131 1.15 -9.88 0.34
CA ALA A 131 2.20 -8.92 0.09
C ALA A 131 1.71 -7.64 -0.62
N ALA A 132 0.59 -7.69 -1.34
CA ALA A 132 0.03 -6.51 -2.03
C ALA A 132 -0.41 -5.43 -1.03
N ASP A 133 -1.17 -5.78 0.01
CA ASP A 133 -1.60 -4.83 1.04
C ASP A 133 -0.43 -4.36 1.90
N VAL A 134 0.45 -5.29 2.30
CA VAL A 134 1.63 -4.96 3.11
C VAL A 134 2.56 -4.01 2.33
N GLY A 135 2.86 -4.33 1.07
CA GLY A 135 3.69 -3.50 0.21
C GLY A 135 3.08 -2.14 -0.10
N SER A 136 1.75 -2.07 -0.26
CA SER A 136 1.05 -0.79 -0.43
C SER A 136 1.21 0.11 0.80
N TYR A 137 1.08 -0.44 2.01
CA TYR A 137 1.32 0.30 3.25
C TYR A 137 2.78 0.77 3.38
N LEU A 138 3.75 -0.10 3.11
CA LEU A 138 5.17 0.27 3.13
C LEU A 138 5.49 1.37 2.11
N SER A 139 4.88 1.31 0.91
CA SER A 139 5.05 2.34 -0.12
C SER A 139 4.58 3.72 0.34
N LEU A 140 3.54 3.78 1.18
CA LEU A 140 3.04 5.03 1.75
C LEU A 140 4.03 5.61 2.77
N LEU A 141 4.60 4.80 3.65
CA LEU A 141 5.61 5.26 4.60
C LEU A 141 6.84 5.82 3.88
N ARG A 142 7.32 5.10 2.86
CA ARG A 142 8.42 5.54 2.00
C ARG A 142 8.07 6.82 1.24
N TYR A 143 6.87 6.91 0.68
CA TYR A 143 6.38 8.11 0.01
C TYR A 143 6.40 9.33 0.94
N GLU A 144 5.80 9.22 2.13
CA GLU A 144 5.77 10.33 3.11
C GLU A 144 7.19 10.74 3.52
N HIS A 145 8.10 9.78 3.66
CA HIS A 145 9.50 10.09 3.93
C HIS A 145 10.17 10.87 2.78
N LEU A 146 10.04 10.39 1.55
CA LEU A 146 10.72 10.94 0.37
C LEU A 146 10.22 12.35 0.01
N ILE A 147 8.98 12.69 0.36
CA ILE A 147 8.44 14.05 0.17
C ILE A 147 8.65 14.96 1.39
N GLY A 148 9.29 14.46 2.45
CA GLY A 148 9.59 15.23 3.67
C GLY A 148 8.47 15.29 4.71
N GLY A 149 7.39 14.53 4.55
CA GLY A 149 6.32 14.38 5.53
C GLY A 149 6.68 13.48 6.72
N LEU A 150 7.72 12.65 6.60
CA LEU A 150 8.17 11.73 7.65
C LEU A 150 9.70 11.69 7.77
N GLY A 151 10.22 11.75 8.99
CA GLY A 151 11.65 11.54 9.24
C GLY A 151 12.08 10.09 8.99
N ALA A 152 13.31 9.86 8.53
CA ALA A 152 13.79 8.53 8.18
C ALA A 152 13.76 7.52 9.35
N ALA A 153 14.04 7.98 10.57
CA ALA A 153 13.96 7.13 11.76
C ALA A 153 12.51 6.73 12.08
N THR A 154 11.57 7.67 11.91
CA THR A 154 10.13 7.43 12.15
C THR A 154 9.54 6.53 11.08
N GLU A 155 9.95 6.69 9.81
CA GLU A 155 9.59 5.80 8.70
C GLU A 155 9.97 4.36 9.03
N ARG A 156 11.25 4.11 9.36
CA ARG A 156 11.73 2.78 9.75
C ARG A 156 11.00 2.24 10.98
N ALA A 157 10.84 3.05 12.02
CA ALA A 157 10.15 2.63 13.24
C ALA A 157 8.69 2.19 12.97
N ARG A 158 7.97 2.94 12.12
CA ARG A 158 6.59 2.60 11.72
C ARG A 158 6.55 1.35 10.83
N ALA A 159 7.48 1.21 9.88
CA ALA A 159 7.58 0.02 9.04
C ALA A 159 7.83 -1.24 9.90
N THR A 160 8.82 -1.19 10.80
CA THR A 160 9.14 -2.28 11.73
C THR A 160 7.96 -2.61 12.64
N ALA A 161 7.29 -1.59 13.20
CA ALA A 161 6.13 -1.79 14.07
C ALA A 161 4.98 -2.48 13.32
N PHE A 162 4.67 -2.04 12.10
CA PHE A 162 3.62 -2.63 11.27
C PHE A 162 3.91 -4.10 10.96
N LEU A 163 5.13 -4.40 10.48
CA LEU A 163 5.54 -5.76 10.14
C LEU A 163 5.57 -6.67 11.37
N THR A 164 6.08 -6.18 12.50
CA THR A 164 6.07 -6.90 13.78
C THR A 164 4.64 -7.19 14.23
N GLY A 165 3.74 -6.22 14.09
CA GLY A 165 2.32 -6.37 14.36
C GLY A 165 1.65 -7.43 13.49
N TYR A 166 1.94 -7.41 12.19
CA TYR A 166 1.43 -8.40 11.23
C TYR A 166 1.92 -9.81 11.56
N ALA A 167 3.22 -9.96 11.83
CA ALA A 167 3.88 -11.23 12.15
C ALA A 167 3.30 -11.95 13.37
N ARG A 168 2.58 -11.25 14.26
CA ARG A 168 1.92 -11.84 15.43
C ARG A 168 0.75 -12.77 15.09
N ARG A 169 0.18 -12.66 13.89
CA ARG A 169 -1.03 -13.42 13.50
C ARG A 169 -0.83 -14.24 12.23
N ARG A 170 0.03 -13.80 11.32
CA ARG A 170 0.38 -14.52 10.10
C ARG A 170 1.88 -14.37 9.83
N PRO A 171 2.56 -15.37 9.25
CA PRO A 171 3.90 -15.20 8.74
C PRO A 171 3.99 -14.00 7.79
N LEU A 172 5.12 -13.29 7.82
CA LEU A 172 5.38 -12.25 6.84
C LEU A 172 5.46 -12.88 5.44
N PRO A 173 4.94 -12.19 4.41
CA PRO A 173 5.19 -12.61 3.03
C PRO A 173 6.69 -12.64 2.73
N ALA A 174 7.09 -13.41 1.73
CA ALA A 174 8.50 -13.53 1.34
C ALA A 174 9.15 -12.15 1.11
N PRO A 175 10.40 -11.93 1.55
CA PRO A 175 11.07 -10.63 1.42
C PRO A 175 11.08 -10.10 -0.03
N CYS A 176 11.37 -10.97 -1.01
CA CYS A 176 11.33 -10.61 -2.42
C CYS A 176 9.94 -10.12 -2.88
N ALA A 177 8.87 -10.79 -2.49
CA ALA A 177 7.49 -10.40 -2.80
C ALA A 177 7.12 -9.07 -2.13
N LEU A 178 7.53 -8.85 -0.87
CA LEU A 178 7.33 -7.57 -0.18
C LEU A 178 8.04 -6.42 -0.89
N ARG A 179 9.31 -6.60 -1.27
CA ARG A 179 10.08 -5.59 -2.01
C ARG A 179 9.45 -5.30 -3.36
N TRP A 180 9.06 -6.35 -4.09
CA TRP A 180 8.41 -6.22 -5.40
C TRP A 180 7.08 -5.46 -5.30
N HIS A 181 6.18 -5.84 -4.39
CA HIS A 181 4.89 -5.16 -4.21
C HIS A 181 5.04 -3.73 -3.69
N THR A 182 6.04 -3.46 -2.84
CA THR A 182 6.33 -2.10 -2.39
C THR A 182 6.79 -1.22 -3.56
N ALA A 183 7.67 -1.73 -4.41
CA ALA A 183 8.13 -1.03 -5.62
C ALA A 183 6.99 -0.82 -6.64
N ALA A 184 6.16 -1.85 -6.84
CA ALA A 184 4.97 -1.77 -7.70
C ALA A 184 3.99 -0.70 -7.20
N ALA A 185 3.73 -0.63 -5.89
CA ALA A 185 2.85 0.38 -5.30
C ALA A 185 3.43 1.80 -5.37
N LEU A 186 4.76 1.98 -5.22
CA LEU A 186 5.41 3.27 -5.44
C LEU A 186 5.16 3.81 -6.85
N LEU A 187 5.19 2.95 -7.88
CA LEU A 187 4.90 3.31 -9.27
C LEU A 187 3.39 3.49 -9.54
N ALA A 188 2.60 2.44 -9.30
CA ALA A 188 1.21 2.34 -9.72
C ALA A 188 0.24 3.13 -8.83
N GLU A 189 0.62 3.38 -7.58
CA GLU A 189 -0.21 4.09 -6.63
C GLU A 189 0.38 5.45 -6.30
N GLN A 190 1.59 5.53 -5.73
CA GLN A 190 2.11 6.76 -5.15
C GLN A 190 2.49 7.81 -6.21
N ALA A 191 3.34 7.43 -7.17
CA ALA A 191 3.75 8.30 -8.27
C ALA A 191 2.56 8.65 -9.17
N THR A 192 1.73 7.66 -9.52
CA THR A 192 0.50 7.86 -10.31
C THR A 192 -0.47 8.83 -9.62
N ARG A 193 -0.67 8.71 -8.30
CA ARG A 193 -1.52 9.61 -7.51
C ARG A 193 -0.94 11.02 -7.45
N ALA A 194 0.38 11.17 -7.31
CA ALA A 194 1.04 12.48 -7.34
C ALA A 194 0.75 13.23 -8.65
N VAL A 195 0.78 12.53 -9.79
CA VAL A 195 0.41 13.08 -11.10
C VAL A 195 -1.08 13.38 -11.20
N ARG A 196 -1.94 12.39 -10.92
CA ARG A 196 -3.40 12.52 -11.08
C ARG A 196 -4.01 13.61 -10.20
N GLN A 197 -3.44 13.83 -9.02
CA GLN A 197 -3.92 14.82 -8.05
C GLN A 197 -3.07 16.10 -8.04
N ILE A 198 -2.11 16.24 -8.96
CA ILE A 198 -1.22 17.40 -9.10
C ILE A 198 -0.63 17.81 -7.73
N ARG A 199 0.09 16.90 -7.08
CA ARG A 199 0.67 17.13 -5.75
C ARG A 199 2.07 17.75 -5.88
N PRO A 200 2.27 19.07 -5.70
CA PRO A 200 3.51 19.72 -6.11
C PRO A 200 4.76 19.18 -5.39
N ALA A 201 4.65 18.94 -4.08
CA ALA A 201 5.75 18.39 -3.28
C ALA A 201 6.19 17.00 -3.76
N ALA A 202 5.24 16.16 -4.18
CA ALA A 202 5.53 14.83 -4.70
C ALA A 202 6.00 14.85 -6.16
N LEU A 203 5.42 15.73 -6.99
CA LEU A 203 5.84 15.92 -8.38
C LEU A 203 7.31 16.34 -8.47
N ALA A 204 7.76 17.22 -7.56
CA ALA A 204 9.14 17.66 -7.47
C ALA A 204 10.13 16.56 -7.02
N ARG A 205 9.63 15.39 -6.59
CA ARG A 205 10.42 14.28 -6.04
C ARG A 205 10.13 12.94 -6.73
N LEU A 206 9.50 12.96 -7.92
CA LEU A 206 9.15 11.74 -8.66
C LEU A 206 10.37 10.89 -9.01
N ASP A 207 11.49 11.53 -9.34
CA ASP A 207 12.79 10.90 -9.58
C ASP A 207 13.26 10.09 -8.37
N LEU A 208 13.11 10.63 -7.16
CA LEU A 208 13.45 9.96 -5.92
C LEU A 208 12.51 8.80 -5.61
N LEU A 209 11.20 8.97 -5.84
CA LEU A 209 10.21 7.90 -5.65
C LEU A 209 10.49 6.71 -6.56
N LEU A 210 10.74 6.97 -7.85
CA LEU A 210 11.06 5.92 -8.82
C LEU A 210 12.43 5.30 -8.55
N GLY A 211 13.42 6.10 -8.14
CA GLY A 211 14.77 5.61 -7.82
C GLY A 211 14.78 4.74 -6.57
N ASP A 212 13.94 5.05 -5.60
CA ASP A 212 13.72 4.24 -4.41
C ASP A 212 13.02 2.90 -4.73
N ALA A 213 12.00 2.94 -5.59
CA ALA A 213 11.36 1.73 -6.10
C ALA A 213 12.35 0.82 -6.85
N SER A 214 13.24 1.40 -7.68
CA SER A 214 14.29 0.62 -8.35
C SER A 214 15.27 -0.01 -7.37
N ARG A 215 15.66 0.70 -6.29
CA ARG A 215 16.58 0.16 -5.27
C ARG A 215 16.00 -1.04 -4.53
N LEU A 216 14.70 -1.02 -4.20
CA LEU A 216 14.01 -2.16 -3.59
C LEU A 216 14.14 -3.45 -4.42
N LEU A 217 14.18 -3.32 -5.74
CA LEU A 217 14.34 -4.47 -6.63
C LEU A 217 15.80 -4.95 -6.68
N LEU A 218 16.79 -4.10 -6.40
CA LEU A 218 18.21 -4.48 -6.47
C LEU A 218 18.73 -5.18 -5.21
N GLU A 219 18.03 -5.08 -4.10
CA GLU A 219 18.38 -5.74 -2.85
C GLU A 219 18.22 -7.27 -2.97
N SER A 220 19.35 -8.00 -2.88
CA SER A 220 19.40 -9.48 -2.85
C SER A 220 18.92 -10.01 -1.50
N ASP A 221 18.41 -11.26 -1.48
CA ASP A 221 17.96 -11.94 -0.25
C ASP A 221 19.11 -12.46 0.64
N ASP A 222 20.36 -12.23 0.27
CA ASP A 222 21.57 -12.72 0.96
C ASP A 222 22.06 -11.79 2.09
N ALA A 223 21.16 -11.29 2.95
CA ALA A 223 21.51 -10.52 4.15
C ALA A 223 20.91 -11.12 5.41
#